data_AF-A0A133NCN2-F1
#
_entry.id   AF-A0A133NCN2-F1
#
_cell.length_a   1.000
_cell.length_b   1.000
_cell.length_c   1.000
_cell.angle_alpha   90.00
_cell.angle_beta   90.00
_cell.angle_gamma   90.00
#
_symmetry.space_group_name_H-M   'P 1'
#
loop_
_entity.id
_entity.type
_entity.pdbx_description
1 polymer ?
#
loop_
_entity_poly.entity_id
_entity_poly.type
_entity_poly.pdbx_seq_one_letter_code
_entity_poly.pdbx_strand_id
1 'polypeptide(L)'
;MYSGGIPIFEEGDIFRTRIPLSEVITQTMGPTIHDTIHDTIHDKLESVLEFCKAPKSREEIQSFLKLKNRSHTMKFYIQPLLEEGKLRMTFPEKPKSKYQKYIKK
;
A
#
# COMPACT_ATOMS: atom_id res chain seq x y z
N MET A 1 19.98 -11.30 42.97
CA MET A 1 18.52 -11.42 43.13
C MET A 1 17.99 -9.99 43.30
N TYR A 2 17.56 -9.33 42.23
CA TYR A 2 17.05 -7.97 42.31
C TYR A 2 15.52 -8.02 42.23
N SER A 3 14.89 -7.76 43.36
CA SER A 3 13.45 -7.74 43.58
C SER A 3 12.82 -6.61 42.76
N GLY A 4 11.81 -6.95 41.94
CA GLY A 4 11.06 -6.01 41.10
C GLY A 4 10.24 -5.02 41.91
N GLY A 5 10.85 -3.90 42.29
CA GLY A 5 10.16 -2.73 42.81
C GLY A 5 9.39 -2.04 41.69
N ILE A 6 8.07 -2.01 41.81
CA ILE A 6 7.15 -1.31 40.92
C ILE A 6 7.31 0.20 41.15
N PRO A 7 7.69 1.02 40.15
CA PRO A 7 7.72 2.46 40.35
C PRO A 7 6.29 3.00 40.39
N ILE A 8 5.92 3.49 41.57
CA ILE A 8 4.75 4.32 41.85
C ILE A 8 5.02 5.75 41.38
N PHE A 9 4.09 6.34 40.63
CA PHE A 9 4.07 7.76 40.30
C PHE A 9 2.90 8.43 41.02
N GLU A 10 3.22 9.32 41.96
CA GLU A 10 2.26 10.17 42.68
C GLU A 10 2.20 11.58 42.04
N GLU A 11 0.95 11.95 41.72
CA GLU A 11 0.25 13.24 41.65
C GLU A 11 0.82 14.50 40.95
N GLY A 12 0.07 14.96 39.95
CA GLY A 12 0.08 16.31 39.40
C GLY A 12 -0.97 16.50 38.29
N ASP A 13 -2.14 17.04 38.66
CA ASP A 13 -3.19 17.66 37.81
C ASP A 13 -4.18 16.81 36.99
N ILE A 14 -5.35 16.61 37.61
CA ILE A 14 -6.73 16.64 37.09
C ILE A 14 -6.96 16.83 35.57
N PHE A 15 -7.30 15.76 34.85
CA PHE A 15 -8.22 15.86 33.70
C PHE A 15 -9.30 14.79 33.75
N ARG A 16 -10.44 15.20 34.28
CA ARG A 16 -11.68 14.44 34.36
C ARG A 16 -12.41 14.56 33.01
N THR A 17 -11.94 13.83 32.00
CA THR A 17 -12.62 13.80 30.69
C THR A 17 -13.74 12.77 30.74
N ARG A 18 -14.99 13.27 30.78
CA ARG A 18 -16.19 12.45 30.58
C ARG A 18 -16.23 12.03 29.12
N ILE A 19 -15.86 10.78 28.85
CA ILE A 19 -15.99 10.17 27.52
C ILE A 19 -17.40 9.58 27.42
N PRO A 20 -18.32 10.11 26.58
CA PRO A 20 -19.51 9.35 26.23
C PRO A 20 -19.08 8.13 25.43
N LEU A 21 -19.35 6.95 26.00
CA LEU A 21 -19.17 5.66 25.35
C LEU A 21 -20.03 5.59 24.08
N SER A 22 -19.38 5.62 22.92
CA SER A 22 -19.83 4.87 21.75
C SER A 22 -18.62 4.24 21.07
N GLU A 23 -18.35 3.02 21.52
CA GLU A 23 -17.85 1.88 20.75
C GLU A 23 -16.98 2.21 19.53
N VAL A 24 -15.66 2.05 19.63
CA VAL A 24 -14.93 0.89 19.07
C VAL A 24 -13.57 0.82 19.76
N ILE A 25 -13.38 -0.27 20.48
CA ILE A 25 -12.15 -0.69 21.14
C ILE A 25 -11.29 -1.37 20.08
N THR A 26 -10.15 -0.77 19.69
CA THR A 26 -8.94 -1.54 19.32
C THR A 26 -7.71 -0.67 19.50
N GLN A 27 -7.29 -0.62 20.77
CA GLN A 27 -5.94 -0.32 21.20
C GLN A 27 -4.97 -1.28 20.49
N THR A 28 -4.35 -0.83 19.40
CA THR A 28 -3.14 -1.44 18.83
C THR A 28 -2.13 -0.35 18.53
N MET A 29 -0.95 -0.55 19.08
CA MET A 29 0.19 0.34 19.05
C MET A 29 0.73 0.45 17.62
N GLY A 30 1.03 1.67 17.17
CA GLY A 30 1.85 1.90 15.99
C GLY A 30 1.70 3.34 15.46
N PRO A 31 2.77 4.13 15.33
CA PRO A 31 2.70 5.36 14.56
C PRO A 31 2.27 4.99 13.14
N THR A 32 1.36 5.79 12.59
CA THR A 32 0.81 5.76 11.24
C THR A 32 1.89 5.56 10.17
N ILE A 33 2.29 4.32 9.87
CA ILE A 33 3.17 3.98 8.73
C ILE A 33 2.37 3.95 7.41
N HIS A 34 1.04 4.03 7.49
CA HIS A 34 0.17 3.87 6.32
C HIS A 34 0.18 5.10 5.39
N ASP A 35 0.46 6.30 5.90
CA ASP A 35 0.32 7.53 5.10
C ASP A 35 1.56 7.79 4.20
N THR A 36 2.77 7.56 4.72
CA THR A 36 4.02 7.79 3.96
C THR A 36 4.24 6.76 2.85
N ILE A 37 3.76 5.52 3.03
CA ILE A 37 3.89 4.46 2.00
C ILE A 37 2.98 4.76 0.80
N HIS A 38 1.83 5.39 1.03
CA HIS A 38 0.85 5.63 -0.03
C HIS A 38 1.31 6.68 -1.05
N ASP A 39 1.99 7.74 -0.58
CA ASP A 39 2.51 8.82 -1.43
C ASP A 39 3.59 8.31 -2.41
N THR A 40 4.51 7.49 -1.90
CA THR A 40 5.59 6.89 -2.70
C THR A 40 5.08 5.92 -3.78
N ILE A 41 3.91 5.31 -3.57
CA ILE A 41 3.29 4.41 -4.54
C ILE A 41 2.63 5.22 -5.65
N HIS A 42 1.97 6.34 -5.32
CA HIS A 42 1.28 7.18 -6.30
C HIS A 42 2.23 7.76 -7.36
N ASP A 43 3.38 8.29 -6.93
CA ASP A 43 4.42 8.79 -7.85
C ASP A 43 4.93 7.71 -8.82
N LYS A 44 5.10 6.48 -8.32
CA LYS A 44 5.52 5.34 -9.15
C LYS A 44 4.43 4.88 -10.10
N LEU A 45 3.15 4.99 -9.73
CA LEU A 45 2.02 4.65 -10.59
C LEU A 45 1.97 5.57 -11.82
N GLU A 46 2.15 6.87 -11.62
CA GLU A 46 2.25 7.87 -12.71
C GLU A 46 3.42 7.53 -13.65
N SER A 47 4.58 7.19 -13.08
CA SER A 47 5.75 6.76 -13.84
C SER A 47 5.48 5.49 -14.66
N VAL A 48 4.77 4.51 -14.10
CA VAL A 48 4.35 3.29 -14.81
C VAL A 48 3.36 3.62 -15.92
N LEU A 49 2.45 4.57 -15.71
CA LEU A 49 1.48 4.99 -16.71
C LEU A 49 2.17 5.61 -17.94
N GLU A 50 3.20 6.42 -17.70
CA GLU A 50 4.05 6.97 -18.76
C GLU A 50 4.84 5.87 -19.49
N PHE A 51 5.36 4.89 -18.75
CA PHE A 51 6.06 3.74 -19.32
C PHE A 51 5.13 2.83 -20.15
N CYS A 52 3.88 2.69 -19.74
CA CYS A 52 2.85 1.90 -20.41
C CYS A 52 2.18 2.59 -21.61
N LYS A 53 2.69 3.74 -22.08
CA LYS A 53 2.30 4.31 -23.39
C LYS A 53 2.51 3.31 -24.53
N ALA A 54 3.55 2.48 -24.43
CA ALA A 54 3.78 1.33 -25.30
C ALA A 54 3.23 0.05 -24.64
N PRO A 55 2.85 -0.97 -25.41
CA PRO A 55 2.42 -2.24 -24.86
C PRO A 55 3.59 -2.93 -24.15
N LYS A 56 3.59 -2.86 -22.82
CA LYS A 56 4.66 -3.38 -21.96
C LYS A 56 4.22 -4.67 -21.28
N SER A 57 5.19 -5.58 -21.15
CA SER A 57 5.00 -6.81 -20.38
C SER A 57 5.16 -6.52 -18.90
N ARG A 58 4.57 -7.36 -18.06
CA ARG A 58 4.73 -7.28 -16.60
C ARG A 58 6.20 -7.27 -16.15
N GLU A 59 7.06 -8.02 -16.84
CA GLU A 59 8.50 -8.10 -16.52
C GLU A 59 9.23 -6.76 -16.73
N GLU A 60 8.87 -6.03 -17.79
CA GLU A 60 9.38 -4.70 -18.07
C GLU A 60 8.98 -3.71 -16.97
N ILE A 61 7.70 -3.74 -16.58
CA ILE A 61 7.15 -2.88 -15.51
C ILE A 61 7.82 -3.20 -14.17
N GLN A 62 8.03 -4.48 -13.87
CA GLN A 62 8.75 -4.91 -12.68
C GLN A 62 10.20 -4.40 -12.67
N SER A 63 10.90 -4.51 -13.80
CA SER A 63 12.29 -4.05 -13.94
C SER A 63 12.39 -2.54 -13.77
N PHE A 64 11.45 -1.79 -14.36
CA PHE A 64 11.33 -0.35 -14.21
C PHE A 64 11.13 0.07 -12.75
N LEU A 65 10.25 -0.62 -12.02
CA LEU A 65 9.98 -0.37 -10.60
C LEU A 65 11.09 -0.94 -9.67
N LYS A 66 12.10 -1.63 -10.22
CA LYS A 66 13.16 -2.34 -9.49
C LYS A 66 12.61 -3.27 -8.40
N LEU A 67 11.47 -3.90 -8.65
CA LEU A 67 10.82 -4.80 -7.71
C LEU A 67 11.35 -6.23 -7.86
N LYS A 68 11.59 -6.91 -6.75
CA LYS A 68 11.94 -8.35 -6.76
C LYS A 68 10.72 -9.24 -6.98
N ASN A 69 9.51 -8.76 -6.65
CA ASN A 69 8.31 -9.59 -6.59
C ASN A 69 7.35 -9.30 -7.75
N ARG A 70 7.15 -10.30 -8.61
CA ARG A 70 6.16 -10.29 -9.71
C ARG A 70 4.73 -10.03 -9.22
N SER A 71 4.33 -10.72 -8.16
CA SER A 71 2.97 -10.62 -7.59
C SER A 71 2.70 -9.26 -6.96
N HIS A 72 3.72 -8.65 -6.34
CA HIS A 72 3.61 -7.32 -5.74
C HIS A 72 3.37 -6.27 -6.82
N THR A 73 4.15 -6.32 -7.91
CA THR A 73 3.97 -5.46 -9.09
C THR A 73 2.55 -5.57 -9.65
N MET A 74 2.03 -6.80 -9.76
CA MET A 74 0.67 -7.00 -10.26
C MET A 74 -0.39 -6.43 -9.32
N LYS A 75 -0.36 -6.77 -8.03
CA LYS A 75 -1.40 -6.37 -7.06
C LYS A 75 -1.40 -4.89 -6.70
N PHE A 76 -0.23 -4.26 -6.59
CA PHE A 76 -0.11 -2.90 -6.07
C PHE A 76 0.10 -1.84 -7.16
N TYR A 77 0.45 -2.26 -8.37
CA TYR A 77 0.68 -1.31 -9.47
C TYR A 77 -0.26 -1.58 -10.63
N ILE A 78 -0.23 -2.79 -11.22
CA ILE A 78 -1.04 -3.05 -12.42
C ILE A 78 -2.53 -3.16 -12.11
N GLN A 79 -2.91 -3.88 -11.06
CA GLN A 79 -4.30 -4.09 -10.67
C GLN A 79 -5.02 -2.78 -10.35
N PRO A 80 -4.50 -1.88 -9.49
CA PRO A 80 -5.17 -0.60 -9.24
C PRO A 80 -5.29 0.24 -10.51
N LEU A 81 -4.30 0.22 -11.41
CA LEU A 81 -4.40 0.94 -12.69
C LEU A 81 -5.42 0.35 -13.67
N LEU A 82 -5.66 -0.97 -13.60
CA LEU A 82 -6.73 -1.63 -14.34
C LEU A 82 -8.10 -1.28 -13.74
N GLU A 83 -8.22 -1.27 -12.41
CA GLU A 83 -9.45 -0.92 -11.69
C GLU A 83 -9.82 0.56 -11.89
N GLU A 84 -8.82 1.44 -11.86
CA GLU A 84 -8.96 2.87 -12.17
C GLU A 84 -9.20 3.13 -13.67
N GLY A 85 -9.03 2.13 -14.52
CA GLY A 85 -9.26 2.23 -15.97
C GLY A 85 -8.19 3.01 -16.74
N LYS A 86 -7.05 3.33 -16.10
CA LYS A 86 -5.89 3.98 -16.73
C LYS A 86 -5.09 3.01 -17.61
N LEU A 87 -5.20 1.71 -17.34
CA LEU A 87 -4.54 0.63 -18.07
C LEU A 87 -5.56 -0.34 -18.67
N ARG A 88 -5.19 -0.95 -19.80
CA ARG A 88 -5.96 -1.99 -20.48
C ARG A 88 -5.08 -3.21 -20.78
N MET A 89 -5.68 -4.38 -20.63
CA MET A 89 -5.13 -5.64 -21.09
C MET A 89 -5.30 -5.80 -22.61
N THR A 90 -4.26 -6.26 -23.31
CA THR A 90 -4.38 -6.59 -24.75
C THR A 90 -5.21 -7.85 -24.99
N PHE A 91 -5.16 -8.83 -24.08
CA PHE A 91 -5.92 -10.09 -24.18
C PHE A 91 -6.81 -10.32 -22.95
N PRO A 92 -7.98 -9.66 -22.86
CA PRO A 92 -8.88 -9.83 -21.72
C PRO A 92 -9.42 -11.26 -21.58
N GLU A 93 -9.55 -12.02 -22.67
CA GLU A 93 -9.98 -13.44 -22.62
C GLU A 93 -8.97 -14.37 -21.94
N LYS A 94 -7.68 -14.03 -21.98
CA LYS A 94 -6.60 -14.89 -21.46
C LYS A 94 -5.68 -14.08 -20.54
N PRO A 95 -6.16 -13.69 -19.34
CA PRO A 95 -5.41 -12.83 -18.42
C PRO A 95 -4.10 -13.47 -17.91
N LYS A 96 -4.00 -14.80 -17.97
CA LYS A 96 -2.79 -15.56 -17.60
C LYS A 96 -1.85 -15.84 -18.78
N SER A 97 -2.09 -15.27 -19.96
CA SER A 97 -1.25 -15.47 -21.12
C SER A 97 0.18 -14.95 -20.89
N LYS A 98 1.19 -15.68 -21.32
CA LYS A 98 2.60 -15.24 -21.27
C LYS A 98 2.87 -14.03 -22.18
N TYR A 99 2.05 -13.84 -23.20
CA TYR A 99 2.11 -12.69 -24.12
C TYR A 99 1.17 -11.55 -23.70
N GLN A 100 0.63 -11.61 -22.48
CA GLN A 100 -0.18 -10.54 -21.92
C GLN A 100 0.65 -9.27 -21.81
N LYS A 101 0.18 -8.21 -22.48
CA LYS A 101 0.74 -6.87 -22.37
C LYS A 101 -0.30 -5.93 -21.79
N TYR A 102 0.20 -4.84 -21.22
CA TYR A 102 -0.60 -3.78 -20.66
C TYR A 102 -0.26 -2.49 -21.40
N ILE A 103 -1.30 -1.77 -21.80
CA ILE A 103 -1.21 -0.51 -22.53
C ILE A 103 -2.05 0.53 -21.81
N LYS A 104 -1.55 1.76 -21.74
CA LYS A 104 -2.33 2.91 -21.27
C LYS A 104 -3.60 3.05 -22.12
N LYS A 105 -4.75 3.22 -21.47
CA LYS A 105 -6.02 3.48 -22.14
C LYS A 105 -6.11 4.93 -22.58
#